data_AF-A0A2A2ZBI1-F1
#
_entry.id   AF-A0A2A2ZBI1-F1
#
_cell.length_a   1.000
_cell.length_b   1.000
_cell.length_c   1.000
_cell.angle_alpha   90.00
_cell.angle_beta   90.00
_cell.angle_gamma   90.00
#
_symmetry.space_group_name_H-M   'P 1'
#
loop_
_entity.id
_entity.type
_entity.pdbx_description
1 polymer ?
#
loop_
_entity_poly.entity_id
_entity_poly.type
_entity_poly.pdbx_seq_one_letter_code
_entity_poly.pdbx_strand_id
1 'polypeptide(L)'
;MIAYEIRTLDSLPWPAGLGKNLEYPGLEYQLSQLLGDSWRDPEVNRHALETNPEYRAILEHAFADAPWRARLFDAVQTATELARRSPLLGMKTGDPTAWSTWTRELDSLDFDTQSWLRHPANFAHNRFTDGRHRITCLRLHHPPSLPVLVKINYDR
;
A
#
# COMPACT_ATOMS: atom_id res chain seq x y z
N MET A 1 -4.98 9.52 -17.12
CA MET A 1 -4.41 10.49 -16.21
C MET A 1 -4.06 9.78 -14.92
N ILE A 2 -2.93 10.16 -14.34
CA ILE A 2 -2.49 9.71 -13.03
C ILE A 2 -2.22 10.93 -12.15
N ALA A 3 -2.24 10.73 -10.83
CA ALA A 3 -1.74 11.70 -9.88
C ALA A 3 -0.99 10.98 -8.75
N TYR A 4 -0.06 11.70 -8.14
CA TYR A 4 0.56 11.28 -6.88
C TYR A 4 -0.06 12.12 -5.78
N GLU A 5 -0.56 11.48 -4.74
CA GLU A 5 -1.36 12.12 -3.69
C GLU A 5 -0.92 11.62 -2.31
N ILE A 6 -1.16 12.42 -1.28
CA ILE A 6 -1.02 11.98 0.10
C ILE A 6 -2.42 11.75 0.66
N ARG A 7 -2.64 10.55 1.18
CA ARG A 7 -3.92 10.08 1.71
C ARG A 7 -3.68 9.43 3.07
N THR A 8 -4.67 9.43 3.95
CA THR A 8 -4.60 8.71 5.23
C THR A 8 -4.92 7.22 5.02
N LEU A 9 -4.40 6.31 5.85
CA LEU A 9 -4.62 4.86 5.68
C LEU A 9 -6.11 4.46 5.68
N ASP A 10 -6.95 5.15 6.45
CA ASP A 10 -8.41 4.93 6.49
C ASP A 10 -9.13 5.39 5.23
N SER A 11 -8.60 6.40 4.54
CA SER A 11 -9.18 6.92 3.30
C SER A 11 -8.87 6.06 2.07
N LEU A 12 -7.92 5.13 2.19
CA LEU A 12 -7.56 4.20 1.13
C LEU A 12 -8.58 3.05 1.03
N PRO A 13 -8.85 2.51 -0.16
CA PRO A 13 -9.72 1.34 -0.29
C PRO A 13 -9.17 0.15 0.49
N TRP A 14 -10.04 -0.83 0.74
CA TRP A 14 -9.62 -2.13 1.23
C TRP A 14 -9.36 -3.09 0.08
N PRO A 15 -8.34 -3.96 0.18
CA PRO A 15 -8.06 -4.93 -0.86
C PRO A 15 -9.15 -6.00 -0.90
N ALA A 16 -9.54 -6.40 -2.11
CA ALA A 16 -10.44 -7.53 -2.37
C ALA A 16 -9.70 -8.86 -2.16
N GLY A 17 -9.23 -9.09 -0.94
CA GLY A 17 -8.33 -10.18 -0.57
C GLY A 17 -6.84 -9.81 -0.70
N LEU A 18 -6.02 -10.55 0.04
CA LEU A 18 -4.57 -10.39 0.10
C LEU A 18 -3.82 -11.52 -0.61
N GLY A 19 -4.52 -12.53 -1.09
CA GLY A 19 -3.95 -13.50 -2.01
C GLY A 19 -3.43 -12.80 -3.27
N LYS A 20 -2.23 -13.18 -3.72
CA LYS A 20 -1.73 -12.85 -5.06
C LYS A 20 -1.41 -14.15 -5.78
N ASN A 21 -2.35 -15.12 -5.77
CA ASN A 21 -2.38 -16.47 -6.38
C ASN A 21 -1.04 -17.25 -6.45
N LEU A 22 0.03 -16.67 -6.98
CA LEU A 22 1.37 -17.21 -7.14
C LEU A 22 2.40 -16.67 -6.12
N GLU A 23 2.25 -15.45 -5.60
CA GLU A 23 3.25 -14.85 -4.69
C GLU A 23 2.94 -15.13 -3.21
N TYR A 24 1.67 -15.34 -2.86
CA TYR A 24 1.23 -15.59 -1.48
C TYR A 24 0.11 -16.65 -1.42
N PRO A 25 0.33 -17.87 -1.96
CA PRO A 25 -0.71 -18.91 -2.00
C PRO A 25 -1.12 -19.38 -0.58
N GLY A 26 -0.17 -19.44 0.36
CA GLY A 26 -0.46 -19.82 1.75
C GLY A 26 -1.36 -18.80 2.46
N LEU A 27 -1.08 -17.51 2.28
CA LEU A 27 -1.91 -16.43 2.83
C LEU A 27 -3.33 -16.48 2.24
N GLU A 28 -3.45 -16.68 0.92
CA GLU A 28 -4.74 -16.81 0.27
C GLU A 28 -5.57 -17.97 0.85
N TYR A 29 -4.94 -19.14 0.95
CA TYR A 29 -5.56 -20.32 1.54
C TYR A 29 -6.04 -20.06 2.96
N GLN A 30 -5.17 -19.56 3.84
CA GLN A 30 -5.51 -19.29 5.24
C GLN A 30 -6.65 -18.28 5.38
N LEU A 31 -6.63 -17.20 4.61
CA LEU A 31 -7.71 -16.21 4.63
C LEU A 31 -9.03 -16.78 4.10
N SER A 32 -8.99 -17.62 3.07
CA SER A 32 -10.19 -18.30 2.55
C SER A 32 -10.79 -19.29 3.56
N GLN A 33 -9.96 -19.99 4.34
CA GLN A 33 -10.42 -20.89 5.39
C GLN A 33 -11.06 -20.11 6.54
N LEU A 34 -10.47 -18.96 6.91
CA LEU A 34 -10.96 -18.15 8.01
C LEU A 34 -12.26 -17.39 7.68
N LEU A 35 -12.33 -16.79 6.49
CA LEU A 35 -13.42 -15.89 6.11
C LEU A 35 -14.47 -16.53 5.20
N GLY A 36 -14.26 -17.78 4.79
CA GLY A 36 -15.14 -18.48 3.83
C GLY A 36 -15.23 -17.75 2.49
N ASP A 37 -16.37 -17.88 1.81
CA ASP A 37 -16.59 -17.32 0.46
C ASP A 37 -16.42 -15.80 0.37
N SER A 38 -16.55 -15.10 1.49
CA SER A 38 -16.42 -13.65 1.58
C SER A 38 -14.98 -13.16 1.73
N TRP A 39 -13.96 -14.03 1.66
CA TRP A 39 -12.56 -13.64 1.83
C TRP A 39 -12.06 -12.61 0.81
N ARG A 40 -12.74 -12.46 -0.33
CA ARG A 40 -12.47 -11.45 -1.36
C ARG A 40 -13.24 -10.13 -1.16
N ASP A 41 -14.11 -10.04 -0.16
CA ASP A 41 -14.87 -8.83 0.14
C ASP A 41 -13.98 -7.82 0.90
N PRO A 42 -13.76 -6.61 0.35
CA PRO A 42 -13.00 -5.55 1.03
C PRO A 42 -13.50 -5.20 2.43
N GLU A 43 -14.82 -5.13 2.64
CA GLU A 43 -15.38 -4.76 3.95
C GLU A 43 -15.22 -5.86 4.98
N VAL A 44 -15.31 -7.13 4.56
CA VAL A 44 -15.02 -8.26 5.45
C VAL A 44 -13.55 -8.26 5.86
N ASN A 45 -12.63 -7.96 4.94
CA ASN A 45 -11.20 -7.84 5.27
C ASN A 45 -10.93 -6.66 6.22
N ARG A 46 -11.60 -5.51 6.02
CA ARG A 46 -11.52 -4.37 6.94
C ARG A 46 -11.97 -4.77 8.33
N HIS A 47 -13.18 -5.30 8.43
CA HIS A 47 -13.77 -5.68 9.71
C HIS A 47 -12.93 -6.74 10.42
N ALA A 48 -12.43 -7.75 9.69
CA ALA A 48 -11.59 -8.80 10.25
C ALA A 48 -10.26 -8.27 10.81
N LEU A 49 -9.61 -7.29 10.17
CA LEU A 49 -8.39 -6.69 10.73
C LEU A 49 -8.65 -5.98 12.06
N GLU A 50 -9.82 -5.36 12.20
CA GLU A 50 -10.24 -4.60 13.38
C GLU A 50 -10.65 -5.52 14.54
N THR A 51 -11.32 -6.63 14.25
CA THR A 51 -12.02 -7.42 15.28
C THR A 51 -11.50 -8.85 15.46
N ASN A 52 -10.79 -9.43 14.48
CA ASN A 52 -10.41 -10.83 14.49
C ASN A 52 -8.89 -11.01 14.77
N PRO A 53 -8.50 -11.50 15.96
CA PRO A 53 -7.09 -11.71 16.31
C PRO A 53 -6.42 -12.80 15.46
N GLU A 54 -7.16 -13.82 15.01
CA GLU A 54 -6.62 -14.88 14.14
C GLU A 54 -6.29 -14.33 12.76
N TYR A 55 -7.16 -13.47 12.20
CA TYR A 55 -6.88 -12.76 10.96
C TYR A 55 -5.57 -11.96 11.06
N ARG A 56 -5.40 -11.21 12.16
CA ARG A 56 -4.16 -10.47 12.43
C ARG A 56 -2.95 -11.40 12.53
N ALA A 57 -3.06 -12.52 13.24
CA ALA A 57 -1.97 -13.49 13.40
C ALA A 57 -1.52 -14.10 12.06
N ILE A 58 -2.48 -14.42 11.17
CA ILE A 58 -2.18 -14.88 9.80
C ILE A 58 -1.36 -13.83 9.04
N LEU A 59 -1.75 -12.56 9.13
CA LEU A 59 -1.02 -11.47 8.47
C LEU A 59 0.38 -11.25 9.07
N GLU A 60 0.49 -11.25 10.39
CA GLU A 60 1.78 -11.14 11.10
C GLU A 60 2.76 -12.22 10.64
N HIS A 61 2.28 -13.46 10.55
CA HIS A 61 3.07 -14.59 10.09
C HIS A 61 3.42 -14.45 8.61
N ALA A 62 2.45 -14.14 7.75
CA ALA A 62 2.67 -14.01 6.31
C ALA A 62 3.64 -12.88 5.94
N PHE A 63 3.74 -11.83 6.77
CA PHE A 63 4.65 -10.71 6.55
C PHE A 63 5.96 -10.81 7.34
N ALA A 64 6.15 -11.83 8.19
CA ALA A 64 7.32 -11.98 9.07
C ALA A 64 8.66 -11.78 8.33
N ASP A 65 8.83 -12.51 7.22
CA ASP A 65 10.09 -12.55 6.47
C ASP A 65 10.07 -11.64 5.24
N ALA A 66 9.08 -10.75 5.12
CA ALA A 66 9.00 -9.86 3.97
C ALA A 66 10.17 -8.86 4.01
N PRO A 67 11.03 -8.80 2.97
CA PRO A 67 12.25 -7.98 3.01
C PRO A 67 11.97 -6.48 3.16
N TRP A 68 10.79 -6.04 2.69
CA TRP A 68 10.34 -4.65 2.80
C TRP A 68 9.80 -4.30 4.20
N ARG A 69 9.51 -5.27 5.07
CA ARG A 69 8.80 -5.02 6.34
C ARG A 69 9.62 -4.20 7.32
N ALA A 70 10.89 -4.56 7.51
CA ALA A 70 11.73 -4.00 8.57
C ALA A 70 11.88 -2.47 8.50
N ARG A 71 11.91 -1.92 7.28
CA ARG A 71 12.08 -0.48 7.03
C ARG A 71 10.83 0.20 6.49
N LEU A 72 9.72 -0.54 6.35
CA LEU A 72 8.54 -0.05 5.64
C LEU A 72 8.05 1.29 6.18
N PHE A 73 7.88 1.38 7.50
CA PHE A 73 7.33 2.58 8.12
C PHE A 73 8.23 3.81 7.91
N ASP A 74 9.52 3.70 8.25
CA ASP A 74 10.49 4.78 8.09
C ASP A 74 10.58 5.25 6.63
N ALA A 75 10.61 4.29 5.70
CA ALA A 75 10.66 4.55 4.26
C ALA A 75 9.40 5.27 3.77
N VAL A 76 8.22 4.82 4.18
CA VAL A 76 6.92 5.43 3.83
C VAL A 76 6.83 6.83 4.41
N GLN A 77 7.23 7.04 5.66
CA GLN A 77 7.21 8.34 6.32
C GLN A 77 8.15 9.31 5.60
N THR A 78 9.39 8.90 5.34
CA THR A 78 10.39 9.73 4.66
C THR A 78 9.97 10.06 3.23
N ALA A 79 9.51 9.07 2.47
CA ALA A 79 9.02 9.28 1.11
C ALA A 79 7.78 10.19 1.06
N THR A 80 6.86 10.04 2.02
CA THR A 80 5.67 10.91 2.13
C THR A 80 6.07 12.35 2.43
N GLU A 81 7.05 12.57 3.30
CA GLU A 81 7.56 13.91 3.61
C GLU A 81 8.32 14.54 2.43
N LEU A 82 9.08 13.76 1.68
CA LEU A 82 9.73 14.23 0.44
C LEU A 82 8.70 14.61 -0.62
N ALA A 83 7.65 13.80 -0.79
CA ALA A 83 6.59 14.04 -1.74
C ALA A 83 5.86 15.38 -1.52
N ARG A 84 5.75 15.85 -0.26
CA ARG A 84 5.18 17.18 0.06
C ARG A 84 5.93 18.34 -0.59
N ARG A 85 7.21 18.15 -0.91
CA ARG A 85 8.07 19.16 -1.52
C ARG A 85 8.02 19.12 -3.05
N SER A 86 7.39 18.09 -3.62
CA SER A 86 7.26 17.95 -5.07
C SER A 86 6.29 18.97 -5.62
N PRO A 87 6.65 19.74 -6.66
CA PRO A 87 5.68 20.57 -7.36
C PRO A 87 4.62 19.74 -8.11
N LEU A 88 4.86 18.43 -8.28
CA LEU A 88 3.99 17.51 -9.00
C LEU A 88 2.90 16.89 -8.11
N LEU A 89 2.98 17.07 -6.79
CA LEU A 89 2.02 16.47 -5.86
C LEU A 89 0.60 17.02 -6.12
N GLY A 90 -0.37 16.11 -6.27
CA GLY A 90 -1.76 16.43 -6.57
C GLY A 90 -2.03 16.82 -8.04
N MET A 91 -1.00 16.94 -8.88
CA MET A 91 -1.19 17.24 -10.30
C MET A 91 -1.67 16.01 -11.06
N LYS A 92 -2.81 16.14 -11.74
CA LYS A 92 -3.28 15.14 -12.71
C LYS A 92 -2.52 15.31 -14.01
N THR A 93 -1.84 14.26 -14.44
CA THR A 93 -1.03 14.27 -15.67
C THR A 93 -1.25 13.00 -16.49
N GLY A 94 -1.17 13.11 -17.82
CA GLY A 94 -1.07 11.96 -18.71
C GLY A 94 0.34 11.37 -18.77
N ASP A 95 1.34 12.11 -18.28
CA ASP A 95 2.75 11.75 -18.35
C ASP A 95 3.28 11.22 -17.00
N PRO A 96 3.55 9.90 -16.88
CA PRO A 96 4.12 9.31 -15.68
C PRO A 96 5.62 9.55 -15.50
N THR A 97 6.30 10.09 -16.53
CA THR A 97 7.75 10.26 -16.50
C THR A 97 8.16 11.43 -15.61
N ALA A 98 7.38 12.51 -15.56
CA ALA A 98 7.68 13.70 -14.73
C ALA A 98 7.96 13.36 -13.26
N TRP A 99 7.10 12.55 -12.62
CA TRP A 99 7.35 12.10 -11.25
C TRP A 99 8.62 11.26 -11.14
N SER A 100 8.79 10.32 -12.06
CA SER A 100 9.96 9.43 -12.06
C SER A 100 11.26 10.23 -12.23
N THR A 101 11.28 11.23 -13.10
CA THR A 101 12.41 12.16 -13.29
C THR A 101 12.71 12.93 -12.02
N TRP A 102 11.70 13.57 -11.42
CA TRP A 102 11.86 14.30 -10.16
C TRP A 102 12.42 13.42 -9.04
N THR A 103 11.91 12.19 -8.87
CA THR A 103 12.43 11.27 -7.85
C THR A 103 13.86 10.78 -8.12
N ARG A 104 14.35 10.84 -9.36
CA ARG A 104 15.74 10.49 -9.72
C ARG A 104 16.72 11.59 -9.38
N GLU A 105 16.27 12.84 -9.31
CA GLU A 105 17.08 14.01 -8.95
C GLU A 105 17.29 14.12 -7.42
N LEU A 106 16.55 13.34 -6.64
CA LEU A 106 16.76 13.26 -5.19
C LEU A 106 17.95 12.35 -4.88
N ASP A 107 19.06 12.97 -4.49
CA ASP A 107 20.28 12.29 -4.08
C ASP A 107 20.16 11.63 -2.69
N SER A 108 21.02 10.63 -2.45
CA SER A 108 21.31 10.06 -1.12
C SER A 108 20.12 9.44 -0.35
N LEU A 109 19.08 8.98 -1.05
CA LEU A 109 18.01 8.21 -0.43
C LEU A 109 18.42 6.74 -0.23
N ASP A 110 18.01 6.15 0.91
CA ASP A 110 18.09 4.69 1.07
C ASP A 110 17.16 3.98 0.08
N PHE A 111 17.44 2.70 -0.16
CA PHE A 111 16.73 1.90 -1.16
C PHE A 111 15.22 1.84 -0.90
N ASP A 112 14.79 1.67 0.35
CA ASP A 112 13.38 1.48 0.69
C ASP A 112 12.60 2.78 0.52
N THR A 113 13.15 3.91 0.96
CA THR A 113 12.59 5.25 0.71
C THR A 113 12.47 5.51 -0.78
N GLN A 114 13.54 5.27 -1.55
CA GLN A 114 13.53 5.49 -3.00
C GLN A 114 12.53 4.57 -3.70
N SER A 115 12.43 3.31 -3.27
CA SER A 115 11.49 2.32 -3.79
C SER A 115 10.04 2.76 -3.56
N TRP A 116 9.68 3.19 -2.35
CA TRP A 116 8.33 3.70 -2.07
C TRP A 116 8.02 4.97 -2.83
N LEU A 117 8.97 5.91 -2.91
CA LEU A 117 8.77 7.18 -3.59
C LEU A 117 8.52 7.01 -5.10
N ARG A 118 9.21 6.06 -5.74
CA ARG A 118 9.02 5.72 -7.17
C ARG A 118 7.79 4.87 -7.42
N HIS A 119 7.53 3.92 -6.52
CA HIS A 119 6.49 2.91 -6.66
C HIS A 119 5.61 2.85 -5.39
N PRO A 120 4.89 3.95 -5.07
CA PRO A 120 3.98 3.95 -3.95
C PRO A 120 2.79 3.03 -4.24
N ALA A 121 1.98 2.76 -3.22
CA ALA A 121 0.74 2.00 -3.43
C ALA A 121 -0.11 2.64 -4.54
N ASN A 122 -0.61 1.81 -5.45
CA ASN A 122 -1.23 2.25 -6.70
C ASN A 122 -2.69 1.82 -6.78
N PHE A 123 -3.56 2.77 -7.14
CA PHE A 123 -5.00 2.64 -7.12
C PHE A 123 -5.63 2.96 -8.47
N ALA A 124 -6.67 2.23 -8.84
CA ALA A 124 -7.44 2.43 -10.06
C ALA A 124 -8.90 2.02 -9.77
N HIS A 125 -9.89 2.82 -10.17
CA HIS A 125 -11.31 2.63 -9.83
C HIS A 125 -11.58 2.18 -8.37
N ASN A 126 -10.97 2.86 -7.40
CA ASN A 126 -11.08 2.53 -5.97
C ASN A 126 -10.62 1.11 -5.60
N ARG A 127 -9.69 0.53 -6.35
CA ARG A 127 -9.10 -0.80 -6.10
C ARG A 127 -7.58 -0.72 -6.16
N PHE A 128 -6.93 -1.59 -5.40
CA PHE A 128 -5.48 -1.76 -5.50
C PHE A 128 -5.11 -2.39 -6.84
N THR A 129 -4.19 -1.74 -7.55
CA THR A 129 -3.44 -2.36 -8.65
C THR A 129 -2.11 -2.89 -8.16
N ASP A 130 -1.51 -2.25 -7.15
CA ASP A 130 -0.30 -2.69 -6.47
C ASP A 130 -0.20 -2.10 -5.05
N GLY A 131 0.61 -2.72 -4.19
CA GLY A 131 0.92 -2.22 -2.84
C GLY A 131 -0.03 -2.67 -1.73
N ARG A 132 -0.99 -3.55 -2.01
CA ARG A 132 -1.99 -4.01 -1.01
C ARG A 132 -1.36 -4.61 0.25
N HIS A 133 -0.32 -5.44 0.14
CA HIS A 133 0.34 -6.04 1.31
C HIS A 133 1.04 -5.00 2.18
N ARG A 134 1.76 -4.07 1.55
CA ARG A 134 2.46 -2.99 2.25
C ARG A 134 1.46 -2.08 2.98
N ILE A 135 0.35 -1.70 2.33
CA ILE A 135 -0.70 -0.91 2.99
C ILE A 135 -1.38 -1.69 4.12
N THR A 136 -1.69 -2.98 3.94
CA THR A 136 -2.26 -3.79 5.02
C THR A 136 -1.29 -3.95 6.20
N CYS A 137 0.00 -4.16 5.94
CA CYS A 137 1.01 -4.19 6.98
C CYS A 137 1.07 -2.85 7.75
N LEU A 138 0.99 -1.71 7.05
CA LEU A 138 0.88 -0.41 7.72
C LEU A 138 -0.38 -0.31 8.59
N ARG A 139 -1.55 -0.75 8.09
CA ARG A 139 -2.80 -0.77 8.86
C ARG A 139 -2.76 -1.67 10.10
N LEU A 140 -1.96 -2.73 10.06
CA LEU A 140 -1.79 -3.66 11.18
C LEU A 140 -1.07 -3.02 12.37
N HIS A 141 -0.14 -2.10 12.10
CA HIS A 141 0.83 -1.58 13.07
C HIS A 141 0.73 -0.07 13.34
N HIS A 142 -0.01 0.70 12.54
CA HIS A 142 -0.04 2.16 12.61
C HIS A 142 -1.46 2.71 12.65
N PRO A 143 -1.65 3.92 13.22
CA PRO A 143 -2.96 4.53 13.32
C PRO A 143 -3.57 4.83 11.93
N PRO A 144 -4.91 4.80 11.80
CA PRO A 144 -5.62 5.08 10.55
C PRO A 144 -5.30 6.46 9.95
N SER A 145 -4.93 7.43 10.79
CA SER A 145 -4.56 8.79 10.39
C SER A 145 -3.17 8.91 9.76
N LEU A 146 -2.37 7.83 9.68
CA LEU A 146 -1.03 7.88 9.09
C LEU A 146 -1.12 8.36 7.63
N PRO A 147 -0.49 9.49 7.27
CA PRO A 147 -0.42 9.93 5.88
C PRO A 147 0.54 9.06 5.09
N VAL A 148 0.13 8.65 3.90
CA VAL A 148 0.94 7.85 2.97
C VAL A 148 0.85 8.43 1.56
N LEU A 149 2.00 8.48 0.89
CA LEU A 149 2.08 8.73 -0.55
C LEU A 149 1.45 7.56 -1.32
N VAL A 150 0.60 7.89 -2.28
CA VAL A 150 -0.07 6.96 -3.18
C VAL A 150 -0.05 7.45 -4.62
N LYS A 151 -0.20 6.51 -5.56
CA LYS A 151 -0.44 6.79 -6.98
C LYS A 151 -1.89 6.47 -7.32
N ILE A 152 -2.61 7.42 -7.90
CA ILE A 152 -3.97 7.24 -8.38
C ILE A 152 -3.96 7.20 -9.90
N ASN A 153 -4.59 6.20 -10.50
CA ASN A 153 -4.84 6.08 -11.93
C ASN A 153 -6.33 6.30 -12.19
N TYR A 154 -6.65 7.32 -13.00
CA TYR A 154 -8.00 7.75 -13.30
C TYR A 154 -8.57 7.15 -14.61
N ASP A 155 -7.73 6.51 -15.44
CA ASP A 155 -8.14 5.98 -16.75
C ASP A 155 -8.30 4.44 -16.76
N ARG A 156 -8.04 3.79 -15.62
CA ARG A 156 -8.03 2.33 -15.48
C ARG A 156 -8.94 1.88 -14.38
#